data_AF-A0A3B0UR92-F1
#
_entry.id   AF-A0A3B0UR92-F1
#
_cell.length_a   1.000
_cell.length_b   1.000
_cell.length_c   1.000
_cell.angle_alpha   90.00
_cell.angle_beta   90.00
_cell.angle_gamma   90.00
#
_symmetry.space_group_name_H-M   'P 1'
#
loop_
_entity.id
_entity.type
_entity.pdbx_description
1 polymer ?
#
loop_
_entity_poly.entity_id
_entity_poly.type
_entity_poly.pdbx_seq_one_letter_code
_entity_poly.pdbx_strand_id
1 'polypeptide(L)'
;MSILSHVSQGFIQRFAAPPEFIVRAPGRVNLIGEHTDYNDGFCLPMAIDRAMWIALRPRKDNKVIVHSLDLAESITFDLQHLQRGEESWHKYIEGVA
;
A
#
# COMPACT_ATOMS: atom_id res chain seq x y z
N MET A 1 19.04 -5.88 -8.04
CA MET A 1 18.50 -4.55 -7.69
C MET A 1 17.98 -4.58 -6.27
N SER A 2 18.16 -3.52 -5.49
CA SER A 2 17.48 -3.41 -4.19
C SER A 2 15.98 -3.12 -4.37
N ILE A 3 15.16 -3.49 -3.39
CA ILE A 3 13.71 -3.18 -3.44
C ILE A 3 13.47 -1.66 -3.56
N LEU A 4 14.27 -0.85 -2.85
CA LEU A 4 14.24 0.61 -2.95
C LEU A 4 14.47 1.12 -4.37
N SER A 5 15.50 0.60 -5.04
CA SER A 5 15.78 0.96 -6.45
C SER A 5 14.66 0.52 -7.38
N HIS A 6 14.07 -0.67 -7.14
CA HIS A 6 13.01 -1.20 -7.99
C HIS A 6 11.75 -0.35 -7.91
N VAL A 7 11.27 -0.02 -6.70
CA VAL A 7 10.05 0.79 -6.54
C VAL A 7 10.27 2.23 -7.00
N SER A 8 11.44 2.83 -6.73
CA SER A 8 11.75 4.18 -7.21
C SER A 8 11.81 4.26 -8.74
N GLN A 9 12.41 3.27 -9.41
CA GLN A 9 12.48 3.23 -10.87
C GLN A 9 11.11 2.99 -11.49
N GLY A 10 10.32 2.06 -10.92
CA GLY A 10 8.93 1.82 -11.35
C GLY A 10 8.08 3.08 -11.28
N PHE A 11 8.23 3.89 -10.22
CA PHE A 11 7.54 5.17 -10.10
C PHE A 11 7.97 6.17 -11.18
N ILE A 12 9.28 6.36 -11.38
CA ILE A 12 9.82 7.30 -12.38
C ILE A 12 9.36 6.93 -13.79
N GLN A 13 9.44 5.64 -14.14
CA GLN A 13 9.02 5.14 -15.45
C GLN A 13 7.54 5.41 -15.72
N ARG A 14 6.67 5.31 -14.69
CA ARG A 14 5.24 5.49 -14.86
C ARG A 14 4.77 6.95 -14.77
N PHE A 15 5.39 7.75 -13.90
CA PHE A 15 4.89 9.09 -13.55
C PHE A 15 5.82 10.23 -13.99
N ALA A 16 6.88 9.91 -14.72
CA ALA A 16 7.84 10.85 -15.31
C ALA A 16 8.44 11.86 -14.31
N ALA A 17 8.55 11.46 -13.05
CA ALA A 17 9.10 12.27 -11.98
C ALA A 17 9.57 11.38 -10.82
N PRO A 18 10.51 11.83 -9.99
CA PRO A 18 10.89 11.09 -8.79
C PRO A 18 9.72 11.06 -7.78
N PRO A 19 9.61 9.97 -7.00
CA PRO A 19 8.73 9.98 -5.83
C PRO A 19 9.26 10.98 -4.79
N GLU A 20 8.36 11.56 -4.01
CA GLU A 20 8.74 12.45 -2.90
C GLU A 20 8.98 11.63 -1.62
N PHE A 21 8.20 10.56 -1.43
CA PHE A 21 8.34 9.65 -0.30
C PHE A 21 8.45 8.21 -0.78
N ILE A 22 9.23 7.41 -0.04
CA ILE A 22 9.21 5.96 -0.12
C ILE A 22 8.94 5.45 1.29
N VAL A 23 7.84 4.72 1.45
CA VAL A 23 7.41 4.15 2.74
C VAL A 23 7.43 2.63 2.70
N ARG A 24 7.60 2.01 3.86
CA ARG A 24 7.66 0.55 4.05
C ARG A 24 6.74 0.15 5.20
N ALA A 25 5.89 -0.84 4.97
CA ALA A 25 5.09 -1.49 6.01
C ALA A 25 5.39 -3.00 6.03
N PRO A 26 5.95 -3.57 7.12
CA PRO A 26 6.21 -5.00 7.20
C PRO A 26 4.89 -5.78 7.37
N GLY A 27 4.88 -6.99 6.84
CA GLY A 27 3.92 -8.00 7.27
C GLY A 27 4.21 -8.44 8.72
N ARG A 28 3.35 -9.29 9.26
CA ARG A 28 3.49 -9.81 10.62
C ARG A 28 3.13 -11.28 10.72
N VAL A 29 3.78 -11.96 11.65
CA VAL A 29 3.35 -13.25 12.19
C VAL A 29 2.84 -13.05 13.60
N ASN A 30 1.87 -13.85 14.02
CA ASN A 30 1.46 -13.89 15.41
C ASN A 30 2.20 -15.04 16.10
N LEU A 31 2.89 -14.78 17.22
CA LEU A 31 3.61 -15.83 17.93
C LEU A 31 2.66 -16.63 18.83
N ILE A 32 1.70 -15.94 19.46
CA ILE A 32 0.66 -16.50 20.32
C ILE A 32 -0.49 -15.49 20.50
N GLY A 33 -1.68 -16.00 20.83
CA GLY A 33 -2.91 -15.20 20.97
C GLY A 33 -3.65 -15.09 19.65
N GLU A 34 -3.97 -16.24 19.04
CA GLU A 34 -4.85 -16.28 17.87
C GLU A 34 -6.31 -16.22 18.30
N HIS A 35 -7.15 -15.54 17.51
CA HIS A 35 -8.59 -15.40 17.77
C HIS A 35 -8.96 -14.68 19.08
N THR A 36 -8.01 -13.97 19.69
CA THR A 36 -8.21 -13.23 20.96
C THR A 36 -8.39 -11.73 20.76
N ASP A 37 -7.86 -11.15 19.69
CA ASP A 37 -7.87 -9.71 19.41
C ASP A 37 -9.28 -9.13 19.30
N TYR A 38 -10.17 -9.79 18.55
CA TYR A 38 -11.57 -9.37 18.43
C TYR A 38 -12.44 -9.72 19.65
N ASN A 39 -11.85 -10.31 20.70
CA ASN A 39 -12.49 -10.63 21.97
C ASN A 39 -11.84 -9.86 23.15
N ASP A 40 -11.17 -8.72 22.88
CA ASP A 40 -10.46 -7.90 23.87
C ASP A 40 -9.37 -8.66 24.67
N GLY A 41 -8.81 -9.73 24.08
CA GLY A 41 -7.70 -10.49 24.66
C GLY A 41 -6.32 -9.97 24.24
N PHE A 42 -5.27 -10.62 24.76
CA PHE A 42 -3.88 -10.29 24.41
C PHE A 42 -3.40 -11.06 23.18
N CYS A 43 -2.47 -10.44 22.43
CA CYS A 43 -1.76 -11.03 21.30
C CYS A 43 -0.27 -10.67 21.38
N LEU A 44 0.61 -11.51 20.81
CA LEU A 44 2.04 -11.24 20.71
C LEU A 44 2.51 -11.34 19.24
N PRO A 45 2.21 -10.33 18.40
CA PRO A 45 2.68 -10.31 17.03
C PRO A 45 4.12 -9.82 16.91
N MET A 46 4.76 -10.22 15.82
CA MET A 46 6.09 -9.76 15.42
C MET A 46 6.10 -9.39 13.94
N ALA A 47 6.70 -8.24 13.62
CA ALA A 47 6.95 -7.85 12.24
C ALA A 47 7.98 -8.78 11.59
N ILE A 48 7.77 -9.12 10.33
CA ILE A 48 8.72 -9.92 9.53
C ILE A 48 9.51 -9.05 8.55
N ASP A 49 10.51 -9.64 7.91
CA ASP A 49 11.35 -8.96 6.92
C ASP A 49 10.64 -8.72 5.57
N ARG A 50 9.57 -9.48 5.28
CA ARG A 50 8.67 -9.27 4.13
C ARG A 50 7.79 -8.04 4.34
N ALA A 51 7.75 -7.13 3.37
CA ALA A 51 7.08 -5.84 3.51
C ALA A 51 6.47 -5.35 2.19
N MET A 52 5.43 -4.53 2.30
CA MET A 52 4.97 -3.68 1.21
C MET A 52 5.78 -2.40 1.17
N TRP A 53 6.11 -1.95 -0.04
CA TRP A 53 6.85 -0.72 -0.30
C TRP A 53 6.03 0.15 -1.24
N ILE A 54 5.91 1.44 -0.93
CA ILE A 54 5.19 2.40 -1.76
C ILE A 54 6.10 3.58 -2.03
N ALA A 55 6.33 3.89 -3.30
CA ALA A 55 6.87 5.18 -3.72
C ALA A 55 5.69 6.08 -4.10
N LEU A 56 5.62 7.27 -3.52
CA LEU A 56 4.49 8.18 -3.71
C LEU A 56 4.93 9.64 -3.77
N ARG A 57 4.06 10.46 -4.33
CA ARG A 57 4.18 11.92 -4.38
C ARG A 57 2.79 12.54 -4.31
N PRO A 58 2.57 13.56 -3.46
CA PRO A 58 1.31 14.30 -3.43
C PRO A 58 0.97 14.93 -4.79
N ARG A 59 -0.32 15.03 -5.07
CA ARG A 59 -0.86 15.76 -6.22
C ARG A 59 -1.62 16.99 -5.75
N LYS A 60 -1.84 17.94 -6.66
CA LYS A 60 -2.61 19.17 -6.38
C LYS A 60 -4.11 19.02 -6.67
N ASP A 61 -4.50 17.93 -7.33
CA ASP A 61 -5.88 17.56 -7.61
C ASP A 61 -6.35 16.44 -6.66
N ASN A 62 -7.64 16.09 -6.71
CA ASN A 62 -8.24 15.03 -5.89
C ASN A 62 -8.05 13.63 -6.47
N LYS A 63 -7.21 13.48 -7.49
CA LYS A 63 -7.03 12.19 -8.16
C LYS A 63 -5.92 11.40 -7.49
N VAL A 64 -6.17 10.12 -7.26
CA VAL A 64 -5.15 9.15 -6.88
C VAL A 64 -4.92 8.22 -8.06
N ILE A 65 -3.66 8.07 -8.46
CA ILE A 65 -3.25 7.15 -9.52
C ILE A 65 -2.27 6.17 -8.91
N VAL A 66 -2.61 4.89 -8.94
CA VAL A 66 -1.80 3.83 -8.33
C VAL A 66 -1.43 2.80 -9.38
N HIS A 67 -0.21 2.28 -9.28
CA HIS A 67 0.24 1.12 -10.04
C HIS A 67 0.85 0.09 -9.09
N SER A 68 0.39 -1.15 -9.18
CA SER A 68 1.01 -2.30 -8.52
C SER A 68 2.08 -2.89 -9.44
N LEU A 69 3.33 -2.94 -8.97
CA LEU A 69 4.44 -3.55 -9.72
C LEU A 69 4.31 -5.09 -9.75
N ASP A 70 3.82 -5.69 -8.67
CA ASP A 70 3.70 -7.14 -8.55
C ASP A 70 2.55 -7.71 -9.39
N LEU A 71 1.46 -6.94 -9.54
CA LEU A 71 0.28 -7.34 -10.32
C LEU A 71 0.28 -6.77 -11.74
N ALA A 72 1.18 -5.83 -12.05
CA ALA A 72 1.18 -5.07 -13.29
C ALA A 72 -0.13 -4.32 -13.60
N GLU A 73 -0.92 -4.00 -12.56
CA GLU A 73 -2.24 -3.35 -12.68
C GLU A 73 -2.21 -1.88 -12.28
N SER A 74 -3.08 -1.07 -12.88
CA SER A 74 -3.19 0.36 -12.56
C SER A 74 -4.63 0.75 -12.31
N ILE A 75 -4.83 1.68 -11.39
CA ILE A 75 -6.13 2.26 -11.09
C ILE A 75 -6.02 3.77 -10.98
N THR A 76 -7.11 4.46 -11.27
CA THR A 76 -7.27 5.87 -10.99
C THR A 76 -8.64 6.08 -10.35
N PHE A 77 -8.68 6.81 -9.26
CA PHE A 77 -9.92 7.19 -8.59
C PHE A 77 -9.85 8.63 -8.10
N ASP A 78 -11.03 9.19 -7.80
CA ASP A 78 -11.19 10.55 -7.27
C ASP A 78 -11.61 10.49 -5.79
N LEU A 79 -10.90 11.21 -4.94
CA LEU A 79 -11.15 11.26 -3.49
C LEU A 79 -12.52 11.84 -3.15
N GLN A 80 -13.12 12.64 -4.02
CA GLN A 80 -14.46 13.21 -3.81
C GLN A 80 -15.59 12.24 -4.17
N HIS A 81 -15.28 11.14 -4.85
CA HIS A 81 -16.27 10.21 -5.41
C HIS A 81 -15.94 8.76 -5.09
N LEU A 82 -15.62 8.49 -3.82
CA LEU A 82 -15.39 7.12 -3.33
C LEU A 82 -16.72 6.36 -3.19
N GLN A 83 -16.75 5.15 -3.76
CA GLN A 83 -17.89 4.25 -3.67
C GLN A 83 -17.43 2.87 -3.23
N ARG A 84 -18.25 2.23 -2.39
CA ARG A 84 -18.10 0.81 -2.11
C ARG A 84 -18.41 0.05 -3.40
N GLY A 85 -17.48 -0.80 -3.81
CA GLY A 85 -17.60 -1.60 -5.03
C GLY A 85 -17.20 -3.03 -4.76
N GLU A 86 -16.95 -3.77 -5.84
CA GLU A 86 -16.42 -5.12 -5.77
C GLU A 86 -15.06 -5.16 -5.05
N GLU A 87 -14.78 -6.30 -4.43
CA GLU A 87 -13.54 -6.51 -3.69
C GLU A 87 -12.36 -6.58 -4.66
N SER A 88 -11.39 -5.70 -4.43
CA SER A 88 -10.14 -5.65 -5.19
C SER A 88 -9.03 -5.05 -4.34
N TRP A 89 -7.77 -5.30 -4.70
CA TRP A 89 -6.61 -4.85 -3.94
C TRP A 89 -6.55 -3.33 -3.75
N HIS A 90 -7.03 -2.54 -4.72
CA HIS A 90 -7.01 -1.09 -4.62
C HIS A 90 -8.00 -0.53 -3.60
N LYS A 91 -8.99 -1.33 -3.15
CA LYS A 91 -9.92 -0.92 -2.09
C LYS A 91 -9.25 -0.70 -0.73
N TYR A 92 -8.13 -1.38 -0.46
CA TYR A 92 -7.31 -1.08 0.72
C TYR A 92 -6.73 0.34 0.68
N ILE A 93 -6.44 0.86 -0.53
CA ILE A 93 -5.89 2.20 -0.71
C ILE A 93 -7.01 3.24 -0.65
N GLU A 94 -8.13 2.98 -1.33
CA GLU A 94 -9.31 3.85 -1.25
C GLU A 94 -9.85 4.00 0.17
N GLY A 95 -9.77 2.96 1.01
CA GLY A 95 -10.24 3.02 2.39
C GLY A 95 -9.35 3.84 3.34
N VAL A 96 -8.12 4.18 2.93
CA VAL A 96 -7.16 4.96 3.74
C VAL A 96 -7.05 6.41 3.28
N ALA A 97 -7.21 6.66 1.98
CA ALA A 97 -7.00 7.96 1.34
C ALA A 97 -8.11 8.98 1.67
#